data_AF-A0A6J1WZ89-F1
#
_entry.id   AF-A0A6J1WZ89-F1
#
_cell.length_a   1.000
_cell.length_b   1.000
_cell.length_c   1.000
_cell.angle_alpha   90.00
_cell.angle_beta   90.00
_cell.angle_gamma   90.00
#
_symmetry.space_group_name_H-M   'P 1'
#
loop_
_entity.id
_entity.type
_entity.pdbx_description
1 polymer ?
#
loop_
_entity_poly.entity_id
_entity_poly.type
_entity_poly.pdbx_seq_one_letter_code
_entity_poly.pdbx_strand_id
1 'polypeptide(L)'
;KRYVLSGTPPEQLWQIPLTWTFGSDPKFYDTKPRLLLSSRSATIQAPTGHNWVIFNIGQSGLYRVAYDDHNWEMIASYLRNDANRLRVNVINRAQIVNDVLFFIRSDGISIARAFDVLSFLRRETDYYVWAAAIGQLDWIRRRLEHIDVAHQEFDNFLLESLETVIGNLGYNERNSDSVPTILNRMQILNLACNLGHQGCVSDSLQKWNNFRNNPSQM
;
A
#
# COMPACT_ATOMS: atom_id res chain seq x y z
N LYS A 1 -13.01 -17.25 -6.00
CA LYS A 1 -14.18 -16.94 -5.12
C LYS A 1 -14.56 -15.48 -5.32
N ARG A 2 -15.85 -15.10 -5.20
CA ARG A 2 -16.25 -13.69 -5.25
C ARG A 2 -15.82 -12.97 -3.97
N TYR A 3 -15.19 -11.81 -4.12
CA TYR A 3 -14.90 -10.90 -3.01
C TYR A 3 -16.17 -10.08 -2.67
N VAL A 4 -16.58 -10.11 -1.40
CA VAL A 4 -17.71 -9.34 -0.85
C VAL A 4 -17.31 -8.83 0.53
N LEU A 5 -17.73 -7.62 0.88
CA LEU A 5 -17.54 -7.08 2.24
C LEU A 5 -18.60 -7.60 3.21
N SER A 6 -19.79 -7.94 2.70
CA SER A 6 -20.90 -8.52 3.45
C SER A 6 -21.88 -9.23 2.50
N GLY A 7 -22.72 -10.10 3.04
CA GLY A 7 -23.76 -10.82 2.30
C GLY A 7 -23.29 -12.10 1.60
N THR A 8 -24.22 -12.75 0.89
CA THR A 8 -23.99 -14.03 0.22
C THR A 8 -23.35 -13.80 -1.16
N PRO A 9 -22.20 -14.43 -1.47
CA PRO A 9 -21.58 -14.26 -2.77
C PRO A 9 -22.39 -14.98 -3.88
N PRO A 10 -22.60 -14.36 -5.06
CA PRO A 10 -23.23 -15.02 -6.20
C PRO A 10 -22.41 -16.22 -6.69
N GLU A 11 -23.09 -17.22 -7.27
CA GLU A 11 -22.44 -18.42 -7.81
C GLU A 11 -21.76 -18.21 -9.18
N GLN A 12 -22.04 -17.08 -9.83
CA GLN A 12 -21.52 -16.74 -11.16
C GLN A 12 -19.98 -16.80 -11.19
N LEU A 13 -19.47 -17.47 -12.21
CA LEU A 13 -18.04 -17.49 -12.52
C LEU A 13 -17.69 -16.40 -13.53
N TRP A 14 -16.51 -15.81 -13.35
CA TRP A 14 -15.90 -14.93 -14.34
C TRP A 14 -14.76 -15.65 -15.02
N GLN A 15 -14.53 -15.32 -16.29
CA GLN A 15 -13.32 -15.68 -17.01
C GLN A 15 -12.23 -14.69 -16.60
N ILE A 16 -11.24 -15.15 -15.83
CA ILE A 16 -10.22 -14.28 -15.25
C ILE A 16 -8.88 -14.53 -15.98
N PRO A 17 -8.36 -13.55 -16.74
CA PRO A 17 -7.03 -13.66 -17.34
C PRO A 17 -5.96 -13.50 -16.26
N LEU A 18 -5.27 -14.58 -15.94
CA LEU A 18 -4.23 -14.64 -14.92
C LEU A 18 -2.85 -14.30 -15.50
N THR A 19 -2.16 -13.43 -14.78
CA THR A 19 -0.74 -13.09 -14.95
C THR A 19 -0.06 -13.31 -13.60
N TRP A 20 1.20 -13.76 -13.62
CA TRP A 20 1.98 -13.94 -12.40
C TRP A 20 3.49 -13.92 -12.67
N THR A 21 4.24 -13.68 -11.61
CA THR A 21 5.70 -13.78 -11.60
C THR A 21 6.19 -14.40 -10.30
N PHE A 22 7.38 -14.99 -10.35
CA PHE A 22 8.01 -15.67 -9.22
C PHE A 22 9.26 -14.89 -8.77
N GLY A 23 9.61 -15.01 -7.50
CA GLY A 23 10.79 -14.35 -6.93
C GLY A 23 12.11 -14.73 -7.60
N SER A 24 12.21 -15.93 -8.19
CA SER A 24 13.40 -16.40 -8.91
C SER A 24 13.67 -15.65 -10.21
N ASP A 25 12.62 -15.18 -10.90
CA ASP A 25 12.70 -14.46 -12.18
C ASP A 25 11.58 -13.41 -12.26
N PRO A 26 11.73 -12.27 -11.57
CA PRO A 26 10.69 -11.26 -11.47
C PRO A 26 10.48 -10.51 -12.80
N LYS A 27 9.27 -10.63 -13.35
CA LYS A 27 8.83 -10.09 -14.65
C LYS A 27 7.61 -9.20 -14.47
N PHE A 28 7.77 -8.09 -13.76
CA PHE A 28 6.66 -7.19 -13.42
C PHE A 28 6.15 -6.28 -14.56
N TYR A 29 6.73 -6.40 -15.76
CA TYR A 29 6.29 -5.64 -16.95
C TYR A 29 5.63 -6.53 -18.01
N ASP A 30 5.61 -7.85 -17.81
CA ASP A 30 4.90 -8.79 -18.68
C ASP A 30 3.45 -8.94 -18.21
N THR A 31 2.57 -8.10 -18.76
CA THR A 31 1.13 -8.10 -18.45
C THR A 31 0.34 -9.05 -19.35
N LYS A 32 0.99 -9.83 -20.21
CA LYS A 32 0.30 -10.76 -21.10
C LYS A 32 -0.27 -11.94 -20.31
N PRO A 33 -1.59 -12.19 -20.36
CA PRO A 33 -2.20 -13.34 -19.68
C PRO A 33 -1.57 -14.65 -20.14
N ARG A 34 -1.23 -15.51 -19.18
CA ARG A 34 -0.66 -16.85 -19.42
C ARG A 34 -1.68 -17.96 -19.25
N LEU A 35 -2.75 -17.70 -18.51
CA LEU A 35 -3.84 -18.64 -18.26
C LEU A 35 -5.16 -17.89 -18.16
N LEU A 36 -6.20 -18.40 -18.83
CA LEU A 36 -7.57 -17.95 -18.61
C LEU A 36 -8.23 -18.89 -17.59
N LEU A 37 -8.53 -18.39 -16.38
CA LEU A 37 -9.27 -19.14 -15.38
C LEU A 37 -10.76 -19.09 -15.71
N SER A 38 -11.27 -20.17 -16.30
CA SER A 38 -12.69 -20.34 -16.69
C SER A 38 -13.48 -21.26 -15.75
N SER A 39 -12.80 -21.91 -14.81
CA SER A 39 -13.36 -22.81 -13.80
C SER A 39 -13.17 -22.25 -12.38
N ARG A 40 -13.67 -22.95 -11.36
CA ARG A 40 -13.50 -22.52 -9.95
C ARG A 40 -12.04 -22.50 -9.49
N SER A 41 -11.20 -23.34 -10.10
CA SER A 41 -9.79 -23.51 -9.74
C SER A 41 -8.99 -24.01 -10.94
N ALA A 42 -7.73 -23.60 -11.00
CA ALA A 42 -6.73 -24.16 -11.89
C ALA A 42 -5.43 -24.39 -11.11
N THR A 43 -4.59 -25.30 -11.59
CA THR A 43 -3.28 -25.59 -10.99
C THR A 43 -2.20 -25.02 -11.88
N ILE A 44 -1.25 -24.28 -11.29
CA ILE A 44 -0.10 -23.72 -11.97
C ILE A 44 1.14 -24.34 -11.32
N GLN A 45 2.06 -24.86 -12.14
CA GLN A 45 3.31 -25.40 -11.65
C GLN A 45 4.24 -24.26 -11.22
N ALA A 46 4.70 -24.32 -9.97
CA ALA A 46 5.67 -23.37 -9.43
C ALA A 46 7.11 -23.89 -9.68
N PRO A 47 8.09 -22.99 -9.87
CA PRO A 47 9.50 -23.36 -9.84
C PRO A 47 9.84 -24.03 -8.50
N THR A 48 10.76 -25.00 -8.54
CA THR A 48 11.27 -25.63 -7.32
C THR A 48 11.98 -24.61 -6.42
N GLY A 49 11.82 -24.76 -5.11
CA GLY A 49 12.52 -23.95 -4.11
C GLY A 49 11.62 -22.92 -3.42
N HIS A 50 12.24 -22.05 -2.63
CA HIS A 50 11.57 -21.08 -1.78
C HIS A 50 11.39 -19.74 -2.52
N ASN A 51 10.31 -19.64 -3.30
CA ASN A 51 10.01 -18.47 -4.11
C ASN A 51 8.59 -17.98 -3.83
N TRP A 52 8.43 -16.70 -3.55
CA TRP A 52 7.12 -16.07 -3.58
C TRP A 52 6.56 -16.04 -5.00
N VAL A 53 5.25 -15.96 -5.10
CA VAL A 53 4.50 -15.65 -6.32
C VAL A 53 3.67 -14.39 -6.11
N ILE A 54 3.66 -13.52 -7.12
CA ILE A 54 2.76 -12.36 -7.19
C ILE A 54 1.94 -12.46 -8.47
N PHE A 55 0.62 -12.41 -8.33
CA PHE A 55 -0.33 -12.41 -9.44
C PHE A 55 -0.81 -10.98 -9.78
N ASN A 56 -1.49 -10.88 -10.92
CA ASN A 56 -2.06 -9.65 -11.45
C ASN A 56 -0.98 -8.59 -11.75
N ILE A 57 -0.03 -8.95 -12.62
CA ILE A 57 1.09 -8.09 -12.99
C ILE A 57 0.58 -6.74 -13.54
N GLY A 58 1.08 -5.65 -12.98
CA GLY A 58 0.64 -4.29 -13.28
C GLY A 58 -0.80 -3.97 -12.87
N GLN A 59 -1.43 -4.79 -12.02
CA GLN A 59 -2.86 -4.71 -11.68
C GLN A 59 -3.76 -4.62 -12.93
N SER A 60 -3.36 -5.31 -14.00
CA SER A 60 -4.00 -5.25 -15.32
C SER A 60 -5.36 -5.96 -15.39
N GLY A 61 -5.64 -6.85 -14.44
CA GLY A 61 -6.91 -7.52 -14.28
C GLY A 61 -7.76 -6.96 -13.14
N LEU A 62 -9.08 -7.02 -13.30
CA LEU A 62 -10.06 -6.57 -12.30
C LEU A 62 -10.34 -7.67 -11.27
N TYR A 63 -9.37 -7.96 -10.41
CA TYR A 63 -9.51 -8.91 -9.30
C TYR A 63 -8.50 -8.63 -8.18
N ARG A 64 -8.85 -9.03 -6.96
CA ARG A 64 -7.94 -9.04 -5.79
C ARG A 64 -7.22 -10.38 -5.71
N VAL A 65 -6.02 -10.37 -5.13
CA VAL A 65 -5.24 -11.59 -4.94
C VAL A 65 -4.97 -11.81 -3.45
N ALA A 66 -5.51 -12.91 -2.91
CA ALA A 66 -5.16 -13.41 -1.59
C ALA A 66 -4.19 -14.57 -1.75
N TYR A 67 -3.12 -14.57 -0.95
CA TYR A 67 -2.19 -15.69 -0.85
C TYR A 67 -2.35 -16.41 0.48
N ASP A 68 -1.78 -17.62 0.56
CA ASP A 68 -1.56 -18.28 1.84
C ASP A 68 -0.53 -17.55 2.70
N ASP A 69 -0.47 -17.94 3.97
CA ASP A 69 0.42 -17.35 4.94
C ASP A 69 1.90 -17.46 4.50
N HIS A 70 2.34 -18.62 4.05
CA HIS A 70 3.74 -18.83 3.65
C HIS A 70 4.17 -17.86 2.54
N ASN A 71 3.33 -17.64 1.54
CA ASN A 71 3.62 -16.69 0.47
C ASN A 71 3.57 -15.23 0.95
N TRP A 72 2.66 -14.88 1.86
CA TRP A 72 2.64 -13.54 2.46
C TRP A 72 3.91 -13.24 3.27
N GLU A 73 4.43 -14.21 4.04
CA GLU A 73 5.72 -14.07 4.76
C GLU A 73 6.87 -13.78 3.79
N MET A 74 6.94 -14.55 2.69
CA MET A 74 7.98 -14.35 1.68
C MET A 74 7.86 -12.98 1.02
N ILE A 75 6.64 -12.52 0.69
CA ILE A 75 6.39 -11.18 0.15
C ILE A 75 6.80 -10.10 1.16
N ALA A 76 6.39 -10.22 2.42
CA ALA A 76 6.72 -9.27 3.48
C ALA A 76 8.23 -9.14 3.67
N SER A 77 8.93 -10.28 3.76
CA SER A 77 10.39 -10.33 3.85
C SER A 77 11.07 -9.67 2.65
N TYR A 78 10.60 -9.97 1.42
CA TYR A 78 11.16 -9.39 0.20
C TYR A 78 10.95 -7.87 0.11
N LEU A 79 9.76 -7.38 0.48
CA LEU A 79 9.43 -5.95 0.43
C LEU A 79 10.12 -5.14 1.54
N ARG A 80 10.46 -5.74 2.69
CA ARG A 80 11.22 -5.04 3.74
C ARG A 80 12.66 -4.69 3.36
N ASN A 81 13.24 -5.41 2.40
CA ASN A 81 14.58 -5.14 1.90
C ASN A 81 14.54 -4.11 0.77
N ASP A 82 15.28 -3.00 0.89
CA ASP A 82 15.19 -1.89 -0.07
C ASP A 82 15.59 -2.25 -1.50
N ALA A 83 16.69 -3.00 -1.66
CA ALA A 83 17.17 -3.43 -2.96
C ALA A 83 16.17 -4.35 -3.66
N ASN A 84 15.45 -5.16 -2.89
CA ASN A 84 14.43 -6.08 -3.40
C ASN A 84 13.09 -5.39 -3.66
N ARG A 85 12.63 -4.54 -2.73
CA ARG A 85 11.35 -3.82 -2.80
C ARG A 85 11.22 -3.04 -4.10
N LEU A 86 12.25 -2.28 -4.48
CA LEU A 86 12.22 -1.46 -5.69
C LEU A 86 12.21 -2.29 -6.98
N ARG A 87 12.54 -3.58 -6.93
CA ARG A 87 12.39 -4.51 -8.07
C ARG A 87 10.93 -4.92 -8.29
N VAL A 88 10.08 -4.83 -7.27
CA VAL A 88 8.63 -5.02 -7.41
C VAL A 88 8.05 -3.77 -8.05
N ASN A 89 7.36 -3.91 -9.16
CA ASN A 89 6.73 -2.76 -9.82
C ASN A 89 5.81 -2.02 -8.84
N VAL A 90 5.87 -0.70 -8.88
CA VAL A 90 5.12 0.20 -8.01
C VAL A 90 3.62 -0.12 -7.95
N ILE A 91 3.00 -0.43 -9.09
CA ILE A 91 1.57 -0.75 -9.17
C ILE A 91 1.27 -2.06 -8.45
N ASN A 92 2.16 -3.05 -8.53
CA ASN A 92 2.00 -4.29 -7.76
C ASN A 92 2.23 -4.06 -6.25
N ARG A 93 3.14 -3.18 -5.83
CA ARG A 93 3.27 -2.79 -4.41
C ARG A 93 1.99 -2.11 -3.91
N ALA A 94 1.43 -1.19 -4.70
CA ALA A 94 0.16 -0.53 -4.42
C ALA A 94 -1.01 -1.52 -4.34
N GLN A 95 -1.06 -2.49 -5.26
CA GLN A 95 -2.04 -3.57 -5.24
C GLN A 95 -1.93 -4.41 -3.96
N ILE A 96 -0.73 -4.84 -3.56
CA ILE A 96 -0.52 -5.63 -2.34
C ILE A 96 -1.04 -4.87 -1.12
N VAL A 97 -0.69 -3.59 -0.99
CA VAL A 97 -1.16 -2.73 0.10
C VAL A 97 -2.69 -2.62 0.08
N ASN A 98 -3.28 -2.37 -1.09
CA ASN A 98 -4.71 -2.25 -1.22
C ASN A 98 -5.43 -3.56 -0.85
N ASP A 99 -5.00 -4.68 -1.41
CA ASP A 99 -5.60 -6.00 -1.17
C ASP A 99 -5.51 -6.38 0.30
N VAL A 100 -4.34 -6.25 0.94
CA VAL A 100 -4.16 -6.53 2.37
C VAL A 100 -5.10 -5.68 3.24
N LEU A 101 -5.19 -4.36 3.00
CA LEU A 101 -6.05 -3.47 3.77
C LEU A 101 -7.54 -3.80 3.59
N PHE A 102 -7.95 -4.23 2.39
CA PHE A 102 -9.32 -4.70 2.17
C PHE A 102 -9.58 -6.08 2.80
N PHE A 103 -8.59 -6.97 2.86
CA PHE A 103 -8.72 -8.24 3.54
C PHE A 103 -8.83 -8.09 5.06
N ILE A 104 -8.17 -7.09 5.67
CA ILE A 104 -8.42 -6.74 7.08
C ILE A 104 -9.92 -6.47 7.30
N ARG A 105 -10.55 -5.71 6.40
CA ARG A 105 -11.97 -5.34 6.50
C ARG A 105 -12.92 -6.51 6.31
N SER A 106 -12.52 -7.52 5.54
CA SER A 106 -13.34 -8.69 5.23
C SER A 106 -12.97 -9.91 6.08
N ASP A 107 -12.12 -9.77 7.10
CA ASP A 107 -11.57 -10.88 7.88
C ASP A 107 -10.90 -11.97 7.01
N GLY A 108 -10.28 -11.55 5.91
CA GLY A 108 -9.64 -12.43 4.92
C GLY A 108 -8.15 -12.66 5.16
N ILE A 109 -7.58 -12.01 6.18
CA ILE A 109 -6.17 -12.11 6.59
C ILE A 109 -6.08 -11.81 8.08
N SER A 110 -5.18 -12.48 8.80
CA SER A 110 -4.95 -12.15 10.21
C SER A 110 -4.33 -10.76 10.34
N ILE A 111 -4.70 -10.04 11.40
CA ILE A 111 -4.15 -8.70 11.70
C ILE A 111 -2.61 -8.74 11.77
N ALA A 112 -2.05 -9.73 12.45
CA ALA A 112 -0.60 -9.90 12.57
C ALA A 112 0.06 -10.05 11.19
N ARG A 113 -0.50 -10.88 10.29
CA ARG A 113 0.05 -11.04 8.94
C ARG A 113 -0.11 -9.78 8.10
N ALA A 114 -1.26 -9.12 8.19
CA ALA A 114 -1.49 -7.89 7.45
C ALA A 114 -0.47 -6.81 7.80
N PHE A 115 -0.21 -6.59 9.09
CA PHE A 115 0.77 -5.61 9.53
C PHE A 115 2.22 -6.03 9.29
N ASP A 116 2.53 -7.34 9.29
CA ASP A 116 3.84 -7.84 8.84
C ASP A 116 4.09 -7.47 7.37
N VAL A 117 3.10 -7.66 6.49
CA VAL A 117 3.19 -7.25 5.08
C VAL A 117 3.27 -5.72 4.97
N LEU A 118 2.39 -4.97 5.64
CA LEU A 118 2.37 -3.49 5.55
C LEU A 118 3.60 -2.82 6.15
N SER A 119 4.41 -3.52 6.94
CA SER A 119 5.60 -2.96 7.59
C SER A 119 6.64 -2.38 6.62
N PHE A 120 6.62 -2.78 5.33
CA PHE A 120 7.51 -2.19 4.33
C PHE A 120 7.21 -0.71 4.05
N LEU A 121 6.00 -0.21 4.37
CA LEU A 121 5.63 1.19 4.16
C LEU A 121 6.59 2.16 4.85
N ARG A 122 7.22 1.76 5.96
CA ARG A 122 8.29 2.51 6.64
C ARG A 122 9.46 2.90 5.72
N ARG A 123 9.63 2.23 4.58
CA ARG A 123 10.68 2.51 3.59
C ARG A 123 10.14 2.94 2.23
N GLU A 124 8.82 3.05 2.09
CA GLU A 124 8.18 3.36 0.80
C GLU A 124 8.06 4.87 0.60
N THR A 125 8.31 5.32 -0.63
CA THR A 125 8.27 6.75 -0.98
C THR A 125 7.36 7.05 -2.17
N ASP A 126 6.81 6.03 -2.82
CA ASP A 126 6.07 6.21 -4.06
C ASP A 126 4.61 6.65 -3.81
N TYR A 127 4.18 7.64 -4.59
CA TYR A 127 2.83 8.20 -4.59
C TYR A 127 1.74 7.13 -4.68
N TYR A 128 1.85 6.19 -5.62
CA TYR A 128 0.76 5.25 -5.91
C TYR A 128 0.56 4.25 -4.77
N VAL A 129 1.65 3.87 -4.09
CA VAL A 129 1.58 2.95 -2.95
C VAL A 129 0.93 3.65 -1.75
N TRP A 130 1.33 4.88 -1.46
CA TRP A 130 0.72 5.67 -0.39
C TRP A 130 -0.74 6.03 -0.68
N ALA A 131 -1.07 6.38 -1.92
CA ALA A 131 -2.45 6.63 -2.34
C ALA A 131 -3.34 5.40 -2.15
N ALA A 132 -2.81 4.19 -2.36
CA ALA A 132 -3.52 2.94 -2.10
C ALA A 132 -3.70 2.64 -0.60
N ALA A 133 -2.87 3.22 0.27
CA ALA A 133 -2.83 2.96 1.70
C ALA A 133 -3.73 3.90 2.52
N ILE A 134 -3.57 5.22 2.31
CA ILE A 134 -4.03 6.28 3.24
C ILE A 134 -5.51 6.14 3.58
N GLY A 135 -6.38 5.95 2.58
CA GLY A 135 -7.82 5.88 2.82
C GLY A 135 -8.25 4.70 3.69
N GLN A 136 -7.58 3.55 3.60
CA GLN A 136 -7.90 2.40 4.46
C GLN A 136 -7.20 2.49 5.82
N LEU A 137 -6.00 3.06 5.88
CA LEU A 137 -5.33 3.32 7.16
C LEU A 137 -6.14 4.30 8.02
N ASP A 138 -6.64 5.39 7.44
CA ASP A 138 -7.56 6.32 8.11
C ASP A 138 -8.86 5.62 8.57
N TRP A 139 -9.41 4.72 7.75
CA TRP A 139 -10.57 3.92 8.14
C TRP A 139 -10.31 3.04 9.37
N ILE A 140 -9.12 2.44 9.47
CA ILE A 140 -8.69 1.66 10.64
C ILE A 140 -8.52 2.59 11.85
N ARG A 141 -7.80 3.71 11.67
CA ARG A 141 -7.57 4.72 12.72
C ARG A 141 -8.86 5.15 13.40
N ARG A 142 -9.85 5.57 12.60
CA ARG A 142 -11.16 6.02 13.10
C ARG A 142 -11.92 4.97 13.90
N ARG A 143 -11.66 3.68 13.67
CA ARG A 143 -12.26 2.59 14.46
C ARG A 143 -11.59 2.38 15.78
N LEU A 144 -10.35 2.81 15.93
CA LEU A 144 -9.61 2.71 17.17
C LEU A 144 -9.82 3.93 18.08
N GLU A 145 -10.45 5.01 17.61
CA GLU A 145 -10.65 6.27 18.37
C GLU A 145 -11.24 6.13 19.78
N HIS A 146 -11.99 5.06 20.04
CA HIS A 146 -12.60 4.78 21.35
C HIS A 146 -11.76 3.83 22.23
N ILE A 147 -10.58 3.42 21.76
CA ILE A 147 -9.66 2.48 22.40
C ILE A 147 -8.30 3.18 22.50
N ASP A 148 -8.14 4.06 23.49
CA ASP A 148 -7.01 4.99 23.62
C ASP A 148 -5.64 4.34 23.35
N VAL A 149 -5.34 3.22 24.02
CA VAL A 149 -4.06 2.51 23.86
C VAL A 149 -3.85 2.04 22.42
N ALA A 150 -4.86 1.38 21.83
CA ALA A 150 -4.73 0.86 20.47
C ALA A 150 -4.68 1.98 19.42
N HIS A 151 -5.42 3.07 19.64
CA HIS A 151 -5.38 4.26 18.80
C HIS A 151 -3.98 4.89 18.82
N GLN A 152 -3.41 5.07 20.02
CA GLN A 152 -2.08 5.65 20.17
C GLN A 152 -0.99 4.77 19.54
N GLU A 153 -1.03 3.45 19.74
CA GLU A 153 -0.09 2.52 19.10
C GLU A 153 -0.21 2.57 17.57
N PHE A 154 -1.43 2.69 17.05
CA PHE A 154 -1.65 2.81 15.61
C PHE A 154 -1.16 4.16 15.06
N ASP A 155 -1.37 5.26 15.78
CA ASP A 155 -0.84 6.58 15.42
C ASP A 155 0.69 6.59 15.39
N ASN A 156 1.34 5.95 16.37
CA ASN A 156 2.79 5.77 16.39
C ASN A 156 3.28 4.97 15.17
N PHE A 157 2.61 3.86 14.84
CA PHE A 157 2.92 3.08 13.65
C PHE A 157 2.80 3.91 12.36
N LEU A 158 1.75 4.75 12.24
CA LEU A 158 1.56 5.61 11.08
C LEU A 158 2.66 6.68 11.00
N LEU A 159 2.97 7.37 12.11
CA LEU A 159 4.03 8.37 12.16
C LEU A 159 5.38 7.78 11.76
N GLU A 160 5.78 6.64 12.35
CA GLU A 160 7.01 5.92 11.97
C GLU A 160 7.02 5.52 10.49
N SER A 161 5.87 5.16 9.94
CA SER A 161 5.76 4.78 8.54
C SER A 161 5.95 5.96 7.59
N LEU A 162 5.64 7.19 8.03
CA LEU A 162 5.69 8.40 7.21
C LEU A 162 7.09 9.04 7.17
N GLU A 163 7.98 8.75 8.12
CA GLU A 163 9.29 9.42 8.25
C GLU A 163 10.11 9.40 6.95
N THR A 164 10.25 8.22 6.34
CA THR A 164 11.05 8.08 5.11
C THR A 164 10.47 8.89 3.94
N VAL A 165 9.15 8.86 3.76
CA VAL A 165 8.50 9.58 2.66
C VAL A 165 8.49 11.09 2.91
N ILE A 166 8.31 11.54 4.16
CA ILE A 166 8.46 12.96 4.52
C ILE A 166 9.89 13.43 4.25
N GLY A 167 10.90 12.67 4.68
CA GLY A 167 12.30 13.00 4.42
C GLY A 167 12.63 13.09 2.94
N ASN A 168 12.04 12.23 2.10
CA ASN A 168 12.21 12.27 0.65
C ASN A 168 11.55 13.50 0.00
N LEU A 169 10.30 13.78 0.38
CA LEU A 169 9.49 14.85 -0.22
C LEU A 169 9.89 16.24 0.27
N GLY A 170 10.24 16.36 1.55
CA GLY A 170 10.39 17.63 2.26
C GLY A 170 9.08 18.44 2.32
N TYR A 171 9.13 19.59 2.98
CA TYR A 171 7.95 20.44 3.21
C TYR A 171 7.68 21.47 2.09
N ASN A 172 8.64 21.70 1.20
CA ASN A 172 8.55 22.71 0.16
C ASN A 172 8.60 22.08 -1.22
N GLU A 173 7.82 22.64 -2.13
CA GLU A 173 7.88 22.29 -3.54
C GLU A 173 9.22 22.70 -4.15
N ARG A 174 9.67 21.89 -5.12
CA ARG A 174 10.91 22.13 -5.87
C ARG A 174 10.53 22.27 -7.33
N ASN A 175 11.23 23.13 -8.06
CA ASN A 175 11.01 23.30 -9.51
C ASN A 175 11.22 22.01 -10.32
N SER A 176 11.97 21.05 -9.77
CA SER A 176 12.22 19.74 -10.38
C SER A 176 11.20 18.66 -9.96
N ASP A 177 10.20 18.99 -9.15
CA ASP A 177 9.21 18.02 -8.70
C ASP A 177 8.31 17.58 -9.85
N SER A 178 8.14 16.26 -9.96
CA SER A 178 7.15 15.68 -10.87
C SER A 178 5.74 15.82 -10.32
N VAL A 179 4.72 15.69 -11.17
CA VAL A 179 3.30 15.70 -10.73
C VAL A 179 3.03 14.65 -9.62
N PRO A 180 3.48 13.38 -9.73
CA PRO A 180 3.35 12.43 -8.61
C PRO A 180 4.04 12.88 -7.33
N THR A 181 5.20 13.54 -7.41
CA THR A 181 5.91 14.08 -6.23
C THR A 181 5.08 15.14 -5.52
N ILE A 182 4.50 16.08 -6.28
CA ILE A 182 3.63 17.15 -5.75
C ILE A 182 2.40 16.54 -5.06
N LEU A 183 1.71 15.62 -5.74
CA LEU A 183 0.52 14.95 -5.19
C LEU A 183 0.86 14.12 -3.95
N ASN A 184 2.03 13.46 -3.93
CA ASN A 184 2.46 12.70 -2.77
C ASN A 184 2.74 13.61 -1.58
N ARG A 185 3.40 14.76 -1.79
CA ARG A 185 3.63 15.75 -0.74
C ARG A 185 2.32 16.23 -0.13
N MET A 186 1.33 16.54 -0.97
CA MET A 186 0.01 16.98 -0.50
C MET A 186 -0.65 15.93 0.41
N GLN A 187 -0.78 14.67 -0.04
CA GLN A 187 -1.46 13.64 0.75
C GLN A 187 -0.68 13.24 2.02
N ILE A 188 0.65 13.15 1.93
CA ILE A 188 1.51 12.73 3.04
C ILE A 188 1.56 13.80 4.12
N LEU A 189 1.77 15.07 3.76
CA LEU A 189 1.81 16.14 4.75
C LEU A 189 0.44 16.39 5.35
N ASN A 190 -0.65 16.23 4.61
CA ASN A 190 -2.00 16.30 5.18
C ASN A 190 -2.20 15.24 6.29
N LEU A 191 -1.85 13.98 6.00
CA LEU A 191 -1.93 12.91 7.00
C LEU A 191 -0.99 13.16 8.19
N ALA A 192 0.27 13.50 7.92
CA ALA A 192 1.28 13.72 8.96
C ALA A 192 0.88 14.84 9.92
N CYS A 193 0.42 15.99 9.41
CA CYS A 193 -0.04 17.10 10.24
C CYS A 193 -1.28 16.72 11.07
N ASN A 194 -2.23 15.97 10.51
CA ASN A 194 -3.42 15.49 11.24
C ASN A 194 -3.05 14.50 12.36
N LEU A 195 -1.96 13.74 12.20
CA LEU A 195 -1.40 12.86 13.22
C LEU A 195 -0.52 13.59 14.25
N GLY A 196 -0.29 14.90 14.10
CA GLY A 196 0.55 15.67 15.01
C GLY A 196 2.05 15.54 14.77
N HIS A 197 2.48 15.14 13.56
CA HIS A 197 3.89 15.08 13.20
C HIS A 197 4.56 16.45 13.40
N GLN A 198 5.51 16.53 14.33
CA GLN A 198 6.07 17.79 14.84
C GLN A 198 6.63 18.69 13.73
N GLY A 199 7.40 18.12 12.80
CA GLY A 199 7.98 18.87 11.70
C GLY A 199 6.92 19.42 10.72
N CYS A 200 5.84 18.67 10.49
CA CYS A 200 4.74 19.10 9.61
C CYS A 200 3.96 20.25 10.25
N VAL A 201 3.62 20.09 11.54
CA VAL A 201 2.88 21.11 12.31
C VAL A 201 3.68 22.40 12.42
N SER A 202 4.98 22.31 12.74
CA SER A 202 5.86 23.47 12.84
C SER A 202 5.97 24.23 11.51
N ASP A 203 6.24 23.53 10.40
CA ASP A 203 6.33 24.14 9.07
C ASP A 203 5.00 24.80 8.65
N SER A 204 3.88 24.10 8.87
CA SER A 204 2.54 24.61 8.55
C SER A 204 2.20 25.87 9.35
N LEU A 205 2.49 25.88 10.66
CA LEU A 205 2.30 27.06 11.51
C LEU A 205 3.18 28.23 11.09
N GLN A 206 4.44 27.97 10.72
CA GLN A 206 5.33 29.01 10.23
C GLN A 206 4.81 29.63 8.93
N LYS A 207 4.39 28.82 7.96
CA LYS A 207 3.80 29.29 6.70
C LYS A 207 2.53 30.10 6.92
N TRP A 208 1.65 29.62 7.81
CA TRP A 208 0.44 30.35 8.19
C TRP A 208 0.74 31.71 8.84
N ASN A 209 1.68 31.75 9.79
CA ASN A 209 2.07 33.01 10.44
C ASN A 209 2.68 34.00 9.45
N ASN A 210 3.50 33.53 8.51
CA ASN A 210 4.05 34.36 7.45
C ASN A 210 2.95 34.94 6.55
N PHE A 211 2.00 34.11 6.11
CA PHE A 211 0.84 34.54 5.34
C PHE A 211 0.00 35.59 6.09
N ARG A 212 -0.31 35.33 7.36
CA ARG A 212 -1.09 36.24 8.20
C ARG A 212 -0.40 37.60 8.36
N ASN A 213 0.92 37.61 8.51
CA ASN A 213 1.69 38.84 8.74
C ASN A 213 2.02 39.59 7.43
N ASN A 214 2.09 38.89 6.29
CA ASN A 214 2.39 39.47 4.98
C ASN A 214 1.46 38.93 3.88
N PRO A 215 0.17 39.34 3.85
CA PRO A 215 -0.82 38.75 2.94
C PRO A 215 -0.56 39.02 1.45
N SER A 216 0.28 40.01 1.11
CA SER A 216 0.53 40.47 -0.25
C SER A 216 1.70 39.78 -0.98
N GLN A 217 2.33 38.75 -0.39
CA GLN A 217 3.50 38.04 -0.95
C GLN A 217 3.18 36.65 -1.54
N MET A 218 1.93 36.39 -1.92
CA MET A 218 1.55 35.25 -2.76
C MET A 218 1.46 35.66 -4.23
#